data_AF-A0A522CQF5-F1
#
_entry.id   AF-A0A522CQF5-F1
#
_cell.length_a   1.000
_cell.length_b   1.000
_cell.length_c   1.000
_cell.angle_alpha   90.00
_cell.angle_beta   90.00
_cell.angle_gamma   90.00
#
_symmetry.space_group_name_H-M   'P 1'
#
loop_
_entity.id
_entity.type
_entity.pdbx_description
1 polymer ?
#
loop_
_entity_poly.entity_id
_entity_poly.type
_entity_poly.pdbx_seq_one_letter_code
_entity_poly.pdbx_strand_id
1 'polypeptide(L)' 'MIQDEEHGRKLAQNLVELLAPYEEELILLEREAPVFASLRRALGIAMAEACYVISDLPSPQANLVPPADDLSNQEQ' A
#
# COMPACT_ATOMS: atom_id res chain seq x y z
N MET A 1 -13.94 5.02 -15.33
CA MET A 1 -12.95 4.08 -14.81
C MET A 1 -11.91 4.78 -13.94
N ILE A 2 -11.16 5.78 -14.43
CA ILE A 2 -10.10 6.45 -13.63
C ILE A 2 -10.60 7.07 -12.30
N GLN A 3 -11.78 7.70 -12.27
CA GLN A 3 -12.36 8.25 -11.04
C GLN A 3 -12.74 7.18 -10.00
N ASP A 4 -13.12 5.99 -10.45
CA ASP A 4 -13.52 4.88 -9.58
C ASP A 4 -12.28 4.28 -8.90
N GLU A 5 -11.18 4.20 -9.64
CA GLU A 5 -9.89 3.74 -9.13
C GLU A 5 -9.26 4.72 -8.11
N GLU A 6 -9.35 6.03 -8.36
CA GLU A 6 -8.87 7.04 -7.40
C GLU A 6 -9.74 7.07 -6.13
N HIS A 7 -11.06 6.89 -6.28
CA HIS A 7 -11.97 6.76 -5.15
C HIS A 7 -11.66 5.50 -4.33
N GLY A 8 -11.45 4.36 -4.99
CA GLY A 8 -11.05 3.11 -4.36
C GLY A 8 -9.74 3.23 -3.58
N ARG A 9 -8.75 3.92 -4.15
CA ARG A 9 -7.47 4.19 -3.46
C ARG A 9 -7.67 5.03 -2.20
N LYS A 10 -8.45 6.11 -2.30
CA LYS A 10 -8.70 6.99 -1.15
C LYS A 10 -9.48 6.25 -0.04
N LEU A 11 -10.42 5.40 -0.42
CA LEU A 11 -11.11 4.53 0.52
C LEU A 11 -10.13 3.57 1.22
N ALA A 12 -9.24 2.91 0.46
CA ALA A 12 -8.24 2.01 1.01
C ALA A 12 -7.27 2.73 1.97
N GLN A 13 -6.83 3.95 1.64
CA GLN A 13 -5.99 4.79 2.51
C GLN A 13 -6.72 5.11 3.83
N ASN A 14 -7.96 5.59 3.74
CA ASN A 14 -8.76 5.89 4.93
C ASN A 14 -8.98 4.65 5.80
N LEU A 15 -9.15 3.47 5.19
CA LEU A 15 -9.30 2.21 5.92
C LEU A 15 -8.02 1.84 6.66
N VAL A 16 -6.85 1.94 6.04
CA VAL A 16 -5.57 1.66 6.71
C VAL A 16 -5.34 2.63 7.87
N GLU A 17 -5.57 3.92 7.66
CA GLU A 17 -5.44 4.94 8.72
C GLU A 17 -6.39 4.69 9.89
N LEU A 18 -7.64 4.30 9.61
CA LEU A 18 -8.61 3.96 10.64
C LEU A 18 -8.24 2.70 11.41
N LEU A 19 -7.71 1.68 10.73
CA LEU A 19 -7.50 0.34 11.29
C LEU A 19 -6.16 0.17 11.99
N ALA A 20 -5.13 0.92 11.62
CA ALA A 20 -3.78 0.79 12.19
C ALA A 20 -3.71 0.90 13.72
N PRO A 21 -4.41 1.85 14.39
CA PRO A 21 -4.40 1.91 15.86
C PRO A 21 -4.99 0.66 16.52
N TYR A 22 -6.04 0.08 15.90
CA TYR A 22 -6.68 -1.13 16.42
C TYR A 22 -5.80 -2.36 16.25
N GLU A 23 -4.91 -2.39 15.27
CA GLU A 23 -3.93 -3.46 15.15
C GLU A 23 -3.04 -3.49 16.39
N GLU A 24 -2.45 -2.35 16.76
CA GLU A 24 -1.59 -2.21 17.95
C GLU A 24 -2.32 -2.60 19.24
N GLU A 25 -3.56 -2.13 19.43
CA GLU A 25 -4.41 -2.50 20.56
C GLU A 25 -4.67 -4.01 20.61
N LEU A 26 -4.90 -4.65 19.46
CA LEU A 26 -5.12 -6.09 19.39
C LEU A 26 -3.85 -6.90 19.68
N ILE A 27 -2.66 -6.40 19.36
CA ILE A 27 -1.40 -7.04 19.78
C ILE A 27 -1.32 -7.10 21.31
N LEU A 28 -1.66 -5.99 21.97
CA LEU A 28 -1.64 -5.91 23.43
C LEU A 28 -2.72 -6.81 24.04
N LEU A 29 -3.95 -6.74 23.50
CA LEU A 29 -5.07 -7.53 24.00
C LEU A 29 -4.86 -9.04 23.80
N GLU A 30 -4.28 -9.47 22.68
CA GLU A 30 -3.97 -10.89 22.42
C GLU A 30 -3.02 -11.46 23.48
N ARG A 31 -2.07 -10.67 24.00
CA ARG A 31 -1.14 -11.11 25.05
C ARG A 31 -1.87 -11.49 26.34
N GLU A 32 -2.95 -10.78 26.66
CA GLU A 32 -3.76 -11.01 27.85
C GLU A 32 -4.86 -12.05 27.59
N ALA A 33 -5.38 -12.09 26.37
CA ALA A 33 -6.48 -12.95 25.95
C ALA A 33 -6.23 -13.55 24.55
N PRO A 34 -5.64 -14.75 24.47
CA PRO A 34 -5.28 -15.39 23.20
C PRO A 34 -6.44 -15.63 22.22
N VAL A 35 -7.70 -15.58 22.70
CA VAL A 35 -8.91 -15.69 21.86
C VAL A 35 -8.99 -14.61 20.78
N PHE A 36 -8.35 -13.45 20.99
CA PHE A 36 -8.32 -12.34 20.04
C PHE A 36 -7.34 -12.53 18.88
N ALA A 37 -6.51 -13.60 18.89
CA ALA A 37 -5.56 -13.88 17.81
C ALA A 37 -6.23 -14.03 16.43
N SER A 38 -7.45 -14.56 16.38
CA SER A 38 -8.21 -14.68 15.13
C SER A 38 -8.68 -13.32 14.61
N LEU A 39 -9.07 -12.42 15.52
CA LEU A 39 -9.48 -11.06 15.15
C LEU A 39 -8.28 -10.23 14.66
N ARG A 40 -7.15 -10.31 15.35
CA ARG A 40 -5.90 -9.67 14.91
C ARG A 40 -5.50 -10.12 13.51
N ARG A 41 -5.55 -11.44 13.24
CA ARG A 41 -5.25 -11.98 11.91
C ARG A 41 -6.21 -11.47 10.85
N ALA A 42 -7.51 -11.42 11.13
CA ALA A 42 -8.49 -10.89 10.20
C ALA A 42 -8.24 -9.41 9.87
N LEU A 43 -7.92 -8.60 10.89
CA LEU A 43 -7.58 -7.19 10.70
C LEU A 43 -6.33 -7.01 9.83
N GLY A 44 -5.27 -7.77 10.11
CA GLY A 44 -4.02 -7.71 9.33
C GLY A 44 -4.22 -8.10 7.87
N ILE A 45 -5.06 -9.10 7.58
CA ILE A 45 -5.43 -9.47 6.20
C ILE A 45 -6.16 -8.31 5.52
N ALA A 46 -7.16 -7.72 6.18
CA ALA A 46 -7.92 -6.61 5.60
C ALA A 46 -7.03 -5.39 5.29
N MET A 47 -6.08 -5.08 6.18
CA MET A 47 -5.10 -4.01 5.95
C MET A 47 -4.13 -4.35 4.82
N ALA A 48 -3.68 -5.61 4.70
CA ALA A 48 -2.82 -6.04 3.61
C ALA A 48 -3.50 -5.89 2.24
N GLU A 49 -4.78 -6.25 2.14
CA GLU A 49 -5.58 -6.06 0.92
C GLU A 49 -5.75 -4.58 0.57
N ALA A 50 -6.01 -3.73 1.58
CA ALA A 50 -6.10 -2.28 1.37
C ALA A 50 -4.74 -1.72 0.89
N CYS A 51 -3.63 -2.16 1.47
CA CYS A 51 -2.29 -1.81 1.02
C CYS A 51 -2.01 -2.27 -0.41
N TYR A 52 -2.46 -3.48 -0.78
CA TYR A 52 -2.37 -3.97 -2.15
C TYR A 52 -3.08 -3.02 -3.13
N VAL A 53 -4.33 -2.63 -2.84
CA VAL A 53 -5.08 -1.66 -3.66
C VAL A 53 -4.36 -0.32 -3.79
N ILE A 54 -3.68 0.13 -2.73
CA ILE A 54 -2.90 1.38 -2.77
C ILE A 54 -1.66 1.24 -3.67
N SER A 55 -0.98 0.08 -3.64
CA SER A 55 0.26 -0.19 -4.36
C SER A 55 0.09 -0.63 -5.82
N ASP A 56 -1.00 -1.32 -6.17
CA ASP A 56 -1.17 -2.00 -7.46
C ASP A 56 -1.62 -1.07 -8.60
N LEU A 57 -2.07 0.14 -8.27
CA LEU A 57 -2.24 1.15 -9.31
C LEU A 57 -0.88 1.73 -9.70
N PRO A 58 -0.56 1.80 -11.01
CA PRO A 58 0.67 2.42 -11.46
C PRO A 58 0.75 3.82 -10.85
N SER A 59 1.77 4.03 -10.03
CA SER A 59 2.28 5.37 -9.81
C SER A 59 2.42 5.99 -11.21
N PRO A 60 1.94 7.23 -11.44
CA PRO A 60 2.42 7.99 -12.57
C PRO A 60 3.90 8.29 -12.29
N GLN A 61 4.75 7.27 -12.43
CA GLN A 61 6.17 7.46 -12.61
C GLN A 61 6.30 8.11 -13.97
N ALA A 62 6.21 9.44 -13.91
CA ALA A 62 6.91 10.38 -14.75
C ALA A 62 8.02 9.67 -15.51
N ASN A 63 7.81 9.49 -16.81
CA ASN A 63 8.82 9.47 -17.87
C ASN A 63 10.27 9.44 -17.36
N LEU A 64 10.70 8.34 -16.75
CA LEU A 64 12.11 8.04 -16.58
C LEU A 64 12.58 7.51 -17.92
N VAL A 65 12.63 8.43 -18.89
CA VAL A 65 13.36 8.24 -20.14
C VAL A 65 14.80 8.00 -19.69
N PRO A 66 15.43 6.86 -20.03
CA PRO A 66 16.86 6.71 -19.85
C PRO A 66 17.55 7.90 -20.53
N PRO A 67 18.54 8.56 -19.91
CA PRO A 67 19.26 9.62 -20.59
C PRO A 67 19.73 9.07 -21.94
N ALA A 68 19.43 9.78 -23.02
CA ALA A 68 19.82 9.36 -24.36
C ALA A 68 21.34 9.12 -24.35
N ASP A 69 21.76 7.94 -24.81
CA ASP A 69 23.18 7.64 -24.98
C ASP A 69 23.75 8.69 -25.95
N ASP A 70 24.49 9.66 -25.42
CA ASP A 70 25.24 10.62 -26.22
C ASP A 70 26.26 9.83 -27.03
N LEU A 71 25.99 9.67 -28.33
CA LEU A 71 26.93 9.20 -29.35
C LEU A 71 28.07 10.22 -29.50
N SER A 72 28.95 10.30 -28.51
CA SER A 72 30.21 11.05 -28.59
C SER A 72 31.37 10.07 -28.76
N ASN A 73 31.41 9.45 -29.93
CA ASN A 73 32.64 8.85 -30.47
C ASN A 73 32.77 9.29 -31.93
N GLN A 74 33.03 10.58 -32.13
CA GLN A 74 33.66 11.07 -33.36
C GLN A 74 35.17 11.12 -33.11
N GLU A 75 35.83 9.99 -33.35
CA GLU A 75 37.25 9.97 -33.65
C GLU A 75 37.42 10.38 -35.12
N GLN A 76 37.93 11.58 -35.36
CA GLN A 76 38.73 11.92 -36.55
C GLN A 76 39.83 12.91 -36.16
#